data_AF-A0A1H8GNA5-F1
#
_entry.id   AF-A0A1H8GNA5-F1
#
_cell.length_a   1.000
_cell.length_b   1.000
_cell.length_c   1.000
_cell.angle_alpha   90.00
_cell.angle_beta   90.00
_cell.angle_gamma   90.00
#
_symmetry.space_group_name_H-M   'P 1'
#
loop_
_entity.id
_entity.type
_entity.pdbx_description
1 polymer ?
#
loop_
_entity_poly.entity_id
_entity_poly.type
_entity_poly.pdbx_seq_one_letter_code
_entity_poly.pdbx_strand_id
1 'polypeptide(L)'
;MINTIQAHVIGASRYSMDNGVKGAKVTIMQPSASDNDNQLGNQVSTMSAPYEILDQLHAFAPHMPCALELDIEFRSSGGKATMHVLAARKPNATGSQHAPSASSDKK
;
A
#
# COMPACT_ATOMS: atom_id res chain seq x y z
N MET A 1 11.60 -1.69 10.94
CA MET A 1 12.28 -1.49 9.64
C MET A 1 11.32 -0.77 8.73
N ILE A 2 11.73 0.35 8.14
CA ILE A 2 10.89 1.15 7.23
C ILE A 2 11.26 0.75 5.80
N ASN A 3 10.27 0.35 5.02
CA ASN A 3 10.40 0.00 3.61
C ASN A 3 9.53 0.95 2.80
N THR A 4 10.08 1.53 1.73
CA THR A 4 9.30 2.33 0.79
C THR A 4 8.79 1.43 -0.33
N ILE A 5 7.48 1.47 -0.59
CA ILE A 5 6.86 0.73 -1.70
C ILE A 5 6.17 1.70 -2.66
N GLN A 6 6.18 1.39 -3.95
CA GLN A 6 5.28 2.04 -4.90
C GLN A 6 3.96 1.28 -4.92
N ALA A 7 2.87 1.98 -4.65
CA ALA A 7 1.54 1.38 -4.55
C ALA A 7 0.51 2.20 -5.32
N HIS A 8 -0.43 1.49 -5.94
CA HIS A 8 -1.61 2.12 -6.53
C HIS A 8 -2.68 2.25 -5.43
N VAL A 9 -2.78 3.43 -4.85
CA VAL A 9 -3.71 3.74 -3.76
C VAL A 9 -5.09 3.97 -4.37
N ILE A 10 -6.06 3.18 -3.93
CA ILE A 10 -7.43 3.20 -4.43
C ILE A 10 -8.43 3.80 -3.43
N GLY A 11 -8.00 4.01 -2.18
CA GLY A 11 -8.82 4.67 -1.18
C GLY A 11 -8.16 4.72 0.19
N ALA A 12 -8.71 5.54 1.08
CA ALA A 12 -8.32 5.59 2.47
C ALA A 12 -9.50 6.05 3.35
N SER A 13 -9.50 5.65 4.61
CA SER A 13 -10.53 6.06 5.57
C SER A 13 -9.96 6.19 6.98
N ARG A 14 -10.57 7.07 7.77
CA ARG A 14 -10.30 7.19 9.22
C ARG A 14 -11.27 6.32 10.00
N TYR A 15 -10.82 5.86 11.16
CA TYR A 15 -11.69 5.30 12.18
C TYR A 15 -11.36 5.92 13.53
N SER A 16 -12.38 6.07 14.34
CA SER A 16 -12.29 6.42 15.77
C SER A 16 -13.23 5.47 16.49
N MET A 17 -12.71 4.76 17.48
CA MET A 17 -13.46 3.83 18.31
C MET A 17 -13.82 4.47 19.65
N ASP A 18 -14.89 3.99 20.27
CA ASP A 18 -15.41 4.53 21.54
C ASP A 18 -14.40 4.40 22.70
N ASN A 19 -13.46 3.46 22.62
CA ASN A 19 -12.37 3.29 23.58
C ASN A 19 -11.21 4.30 23.40
N GLY A 20 -11.39 5.32 22.58
CA GLY A 20 -10.38 6.36 22.30
C GLY A 20 -9.32 5.94 21.28
N VAL A 21 -9.36 4.71 20.75
CA VAL A 21 -8.43 4.27 19.70
C VAL A 21 -8.85 4.88 18.36
N LYS A 22 -7.95 5.67 17.78
CA LYS A 22 -8.11 6.26 16.45
C LYS A 22 -7.01 5.81 15.51
N GLY A 23 -7.32 5.73 14.22
CA GLY A 23 -6.36 5.41 13.18
C GLY A 23 -6.95 5.59 11.80
N ALA A 24 -6.22 5.12 10.79
CA ALA A 24 -6.68 5.11 9.42
C ALA A 24 -6.38 3.78 8.73
N LYS A 25 -7.05 3.56 7.61
CA LYS A 25 -6.82 2.46 6.68
C LYS A 25 -6.46 3.03 5.33
N VAL A 26 -5.45 2.45 4.68
CA VAL A 26 -5.08 2.76 3.30
C VAL A 26 -5.29 1.50 2.48
N THR A 27 -6.06 1.61 1.40
CA THR A 27 -6.37 0.49 0.51
C THR A 27 -5.57 0.65 -0.77
N ILE A 28 -4.81 -0.39 -1.12
CA ILE A 28 -4.00 -0.44 -2.32
C ILE A 28 -4.46 -1.59 -3.23
N MET A 29 -4.14 -1.46 -4.50
CA MET A 29 -4.31 -2.49 -5.50
C MET A 29 -2.94 -2.82 -6.12
N GLN A 30 -2.60 -4.10 -6.22
CA GLN A 30 -1.35 -4.57 -6.82
C GLN A 30 -1.63 -5.79 -7.71
N PRO A 31 -0.87 -5.97 -8.82
CA PRO A 31 -0.98 -7.19 -9.60
C PRO A 31 -0.63 -8.41 -8.75
N SER A 32 -1.34 -9.51 -8.97
CA SER A 32 -0.98 -10.79 -8.36
C SER A 32 0.41 -11.23 -8.83
N ALA A 33 1.14 -11.94 -7.97
CA ALA A 33 2.43 -12.50 -8.34
C ALA A 33 2.24 -13.49 -9.50
N SER A 34 3.10 -13.39 -10.52
CA SER A 34 2.98 -14.17 -11.76
C SER A 34 3.22 -15.67 -11.57
N ASP A 35 3.80 -16.05 -10.44
CA ASP A 35 4.13 -17.42 -10.04
C ASP A 35 3.09 -18.03 -9.08
N ASN A 36 1.97 -17.34 -8.84
CA ASN A 36 0.91 -17.83 -7.97
C ASN A 36 -0.33 -18.24 -8.77
N ASP A 37 -0.40 -19.53 -9.13
CA ASP A 37 -1.52 -20.12 -9.88
C ASP A 37 -2.88 -20.00 -9.18
N ASN A 38 -2.90 -19.72 -7.87
CA ASN A 38 -4.13 -19.53 -7.09
C ASN A 38 -4.60 -18.08 -7.05
N GLN A 39 -3.90 -17.15 -7.71
CA GLN A 39 -4.26 -15.74 -7.76
C GLN A 39 -4.37 -15.26 -9.21
N LEU A 40 -5.39 -14.46 -9.48
CA LEU A 40 -5.65 -13.91 -10.81
C LEU A 40 -5.94 -12.41 -10.70
N GLY A 41 -5.44 -11.64 -11.65
CA GLY A 41 -5.70 -10.20 -11.74
C GLY A 41 -5.02 -9.41 -10.62
N ASN A 42 -5.75 -8.47 -10.01
CA ASN A 42 -5.22 -7.60 -8.97
C ASN A 42 -5.65 -8.05 -7.57
N GLN A 43 -4.69 -8.04 -6.65
CA GLN A 43 -4.94 -8.18 -5.22
C GLN A 43 -5.20 -6.83 -4.57
N VAL A 44 -6.15 -6.80 -3.66
CA VAL A 44 -6.47 -5.62 -2.84
C VAL A 44 -5.96 -5.85 -1.44
N SER A 45 -5.16 -4.92 -0.93
CA SER A 45 -4.61 -4.98 0.43
C SER A 45 -5.00 -3.74 1.21
N THR A 46 -5.36 -3.94 2.48
CA THR A 46 -5.68 -2.84 3.41
C THR A 46 -4.60 -2.78 4.48
N MET A 47 -3.97 -1.62 4.60
CA MET A 47 -2.92 -1.36 5.57
C MET A 47 -3.41 -0.43 6.66
N SER A 48 -2.91 -0.63 7.88
CA SER A 48 -3.16 0.30 8.99
C SER A 48 -2.30 1.55 8.83
N ALA A 49 -2.72 2.67 9.41
CA ALA A 49 -1.99 3.93 9.32
C ALA A 49 -2.34 4.87 10.49
N PRO A 50 -1.52 5.88 10.81
CA PRO A 50 -1.89 6.92 11.76
C PRO A 50 -3.11 7.69 11.25
N TYR A 51 -3.92 8.22 12.17
CA TYR A 51 -5.17 8.93 11.85
C TYR A 51 -4.93 10.11 10.90
N GLU A 52 -3.80 10.78 11.05
CA GLU A 52 -3.36 11.97 10.34
C GLU A 52 -2.95 11.69 8.88
N ILE A 53 -2.72 10.42 8.49
CA ILE A 53 -2.35 10.07 7.10
C ILE A 53 -3.39 10.53 6.08
N LEU A 54 -4.67 10.58 6.48
CA LEU A 54 -5.74 10.95 5.56
C LEU A 54 -5.63 12.41 5.13
N ASP A 55 -5.08 13.30 5.97
CA ASP A 55 -4.85 14.70 5.58
C ASP A 55 -3.75 14.78 4.51
N GLN A 56 -2.71 13.95 4.62
CA GLN A 56 -1.68 13.83 3.57
C GLN A 56 -2.28 13.30 2.26
N LEU A 57 -3.14 12.28 2.35
CA LEU A 57 -3.79 11.68 1.19
C LEU A 57 -4.86 12.58 0.55
N HIS A 58 -5.53 13.44 1.33
CA HIS A 58 -6.49 14.42 0.82
C HIS A 58 -5.85 15.39 -0.18
N ALA A 59 -4.57 15.74 -0.01
CA ALA A 59 -3.84 16.54 -0.98
C ALA A 59 -3.71 15.86 -2.36
N PHE A 60 -3.91 14.54 -2.42
CA PHE A 60 -3.88 13.74 -3.66
C PHE A 60 -5.28 13.25 -4.08
N ALA A 61 -6.32 13.46 -3.27
CA ALA A 61 -7.67 12.95 -3.48
C ALA A 61 -8.29 13.26 -4.87
N PRO A 62 -8.08 14.46 -5.46
CA PRO A 62 -8.63 14.76 -6.80
C PRO A 62 -8.14 13.83 -7.92
N HIS A 63 -7.06 13.08 -7.67
CA HIS A 63 -6.43 12.19 -8.64
C HIS A 63 -6.56 10.71 -8.27
N MET A 64 -7.32 10.36 -7.23
CA MET A 64 -7.49 8.95 -6.88
C MET A 64 -8.38 8.21 -7.89
N PRO A 65 -8.09 6.93 -8.19
CA PRO A 65 -6.94 6.15 -7.71
C PRO A 65 -5.62 6.61 -8.35
N CYS A 66 -4.54 6.62 -7.56
CA CYS A 66 -3.23 7.13 -8.02
C CYS A 66 -2.05 6.31 -7.51
N ALA A 67 -0.93 6.38 -8.23
CA ALA A 67 0.34 5.83 -7.78
C ALA A 67 0.99 6.74 -6.73
N LEU A 68 1.35 6.19 -5.58
CA LEU A 68 2.06 6.87 -4.51
C LEU A 68 3.21 6.00 -4.00
N GLU A 69 4.24 6.65 -3.46
CA GLU A 69 5.24 6.01 -2.62
C GLU A 69 4.75 5.99 -1.18
N LEU A 70 4.68 4.81 -0.59
CA LEU A 70 4.27 4.60 0.79
C LEU A 70 5.47 4.12 1.60
N ASP A 71 5.79 4.85 2.66
CA ASP A 71 6.70 4.34 3.69
C ASP A 71 5.90 3.42 4.60
N ILE A 72 6.27 2.14 4.63
CA ILE A 72 5.60 1.12 5.42
C ILE A 72 6.53 0.52 6.46
N GLU A 73 5.94 0.13 7.58
CA GLU A 73 6.58 -0.65 8.61
C GLU A 73 5.89 -2.00 8.73
N PHE A 74 6.66 -3.08 8.73
CA PHE A 74 6.17 -4.41 9.05
C PHE A 74 6.10 -4.58 10.56
N ARG A 75 4.88 -4.76 11.07
CA ARG A 75 4.61 -5.00 12.49
C ARG A 75 4.14 -6.42 12.68
N SER A 76 4.92 -7.21 13.41
CA SER A 76 4.52 -8.54 13.87
C SER A 76 4.02 -8.46 15.31
N SER A 77 2.75 -8.80 15.55
CA SER A 77 2.21 -8.92 16.91
C SER A 77 1.37 -10.19 17.03
N GLY A 78 1.63 -11.00 18.06
CA GLY A 78 0.82 -12.21 18.35
C GLY A 78 0.71 -13.18 17.17
N GLY A 79 1.80 -13.36 16.41
CA GLY A 79 1.84 -14.26 15.25
C GLY A 79 1.24 -13.70 13.95
N LYS A 80 0.68 -12.48 13.96
CA LYS A 80 0.17 -11.81 12.75
C LYS A 80 1.13 -10.73 12.29
N ALA A 81 1.53 -10.78 11.03
CA ALA A 81 2.25 -9.71 10.37
C ALA A 81 1.24 -8.72 9.77
N THR A 82 1.42 -7.44 10.06
CA THR A 82 0.59 -6.35 9.54
C THR A 82 1.49 -5.30 8.93
N MET A 83 1.04 -4.69 7.84
CA MET A 83 1.70 -3.54 7.24
C MET A 83 1.07 -2.27 7.81
N HIS A 84 1.94 -1.35 8.25
CA HIS A 84 1.55 -0.05 8.78
C HIS A 84 2.17 1.07 7.95
N VAL A 85 1.34 1.89 7.31
CA VAL A 85 1.78 3.06 6.54
C VAL A 85 2.16 4.17 7.50
N LEU A 86 3.32 4.78 7.29
CA LEU A 86 3.86 5.89 8.06
C LEU A 86 3.72 7.22 7.32
N ALA A 87 3.91 7.22 6.00
CA ALA A 87 3.83 8.41 5.16
C ALA A 87 3.45 8.06 3.72
N ALA A 88 2.89 9.03 3.00
CA ALA A 88 2.57 8.93 1.58
C ALA A 88 3.16 10.11 0.80
N ARG A 89 3.80 9.83 -0.35
CA ARG A 89 4.45 10.84 -1.21
C ARG A 89 4.17 10.57 -2.68
N LYS A 90 4.29 11.61 -3.52
CA LYS A 90 4.27 11.42 -4.98
C LYS A 90 5.48 10.58 -5.41
N PRO A 91 5.34 9.69 -6.41
CA PRO A 91 6.48 8.97 -6.97
C PRO A 91 7.52 9.96 -7.48
N ASN A 92 8.78 9.78 -7.08
CA ASN A 92 9.85 10.58 -7.66
C ASN A 92 10.09 10.08 -9.10
N ALA A 93 10.20 10.99 -10.07
CA ALA A 93 10.30 10.64 -11.50
C ALA A 93 11.53 9.77 -11.87
N THR A 94 12.43 9.53 -10.92
CA THR A 94 13.54 8.58 -11.03
C THR A 94 13.10 7.15 -10.70
N GLY A 95 12.38 6.53 -11.65
CA GLY A 95 12.51 5.13 -12.03
C GLY A 95 12.26 4.05 -10.97
N SER A 96 11.08 3.46 -10.99
CA SER A 96 10.94 2.00 -11.06
C SER A 96 9.55 1.66 -11.61
N GLN A 97 9.39 1.74 -12.93
CA GLN A 97 8.36 0.93 -13.57
C GLN A 97 8.65 -0.51 -13.16
N HIS A 98 7.72 -1.14 -12.44
CA HIS A 98 7.74 -2.58 -12.24
C HIS A 98 7.55 -3.19 -13.63
N ALA A 99 8.67 -3.41 -14.34
CA ALA A 99 8.68 -4.13 -15.60
C ALA A 99 8.12 -5.53 -15.30
N PRO A 100 7.18 -6.06 -16.10
CA PRO A 100 6.72 -7.41 -15.94
C PRO A 100 7.93 -8.34 -16.08
N SER A 101 8.16 -9.17 -15.06
CA SER A 101 9.21 -10.18 -15.04
C SER A 101 9.11 -11.04 -16.29
N ALA A 102 10.05 -10.86 -17.22
CA ALA A 102 10.17 -11.71 -18.39
C ALA A 102 10.64 -13.10 -17.92
N SER A 103 9.73 -14.07 -17.94
CA SER A 103 10.05 -15.47 -17.71
C SER A 103 11.09 -15.94 -18.73
N SER A 104 12.30 -16.23 -18.26
CA SER A 104 13.34 -16.87 -19.06
C SER A 104 13.03 -18.36 -19.18
N ASP A 105 12.45 -18.73 -20.31
CA ASP A 105 12.34 -20.11 -20.81
C ASP A 105 13.74 -20.70 -20.99
N LYS A 106 14.06 -21.79 -20.30
CA LYS A 106 15.30 -22.54 -20.52
C LYS A 106 14.94 -23.97 -20.92
N LYS A 107 15.10 -24.20 -22.21
CA LYS A 107 15.00 -25.47 -22.92
C LYS A 107 16.19 -26.39 -22.64
#